data_AF-A0A972NVB5-F1
#
_entry.id   AF-A0A972NVB5-F1
#
_cell.length_a   1.000
_cell.length_b   1.000
_cell.length_c   1.000
_cell.angle_alpha   90.00
_cell.angle_beta   90.00
_cell.angle_gamma   90.00
#
_symmetry.space_group_name_H-M   'P 1'
#
loop_
_entity.id
_entity.type
_entity.pdbx_description
1 polymer ?
#
loop_
_entity_poly.entity_id
_entity_poly.type
_entity_poly.pdbx_seq_one_letter_code
_entity_poly.pdbx_strand_id
1 'polypeptide(L)'
;LHVPSEQRHIGYVPQEGALFPHLSVADNIVFGLPRTQRRARHRVAELLELVGLPANFGERAPQQLSGGQQQRVALARALAPSPTLVMLDEPFSSLDAALRLETRQAVASALAATGATAVLVTHDQSEALSLGHEVAVLWNGRLIQTATPETLYRRPVTRELASFVGEAVLLPGVVKQDRVDCELGDLPLCEPMGNGAVEVMVRPEQIRLLRAEETMPNGVASHDAVVQEVIFQGQDAGVALQLQSGARTVVRARVPGYLSPRPGEHVRLAVDGEVTAYPRA
;
A
#
# COMPACT_ATOMS: atom_id res chain seq x y z
N LEU A 1 24.43 17.71 -14.30
CA LEU A 1 24.28 16.92 -13.05
C LEU A 1 25.29 17.30 -11.93
N HIS A 2 26.02 18.42 -12.01
CA HIS A 2 27.09 18.79 -11.05
C HIS A 2 26.69 19.87 -10.02
N VAL A 3 25.49 19.80 -9.45
CA VAL A 3 25.13 20.68 -8.31
C VAL A 3 25.47 19.94 -7.00
N PRO A 4 26.26 20.54 -6.09
CA PRO A 4 26.51 19.97 -4.75
C PRO A 4 25.21 19.69 -4.01
N SER A 5 25.16 18.64 -3.20
CA SER A 5 23.94 18.16 -2.51
C SER A 5 23.22 19.25 -1.71
N GLU A 6 23.98 20.09 -1.01
CA GLU A 6 23.51 21.17 -0.16
C GLU A 6 22.87 22.33 -0.94
N GLN A 7 23.13 22.42 -2.25
CA GLN A 7 22.53 23.41 -3.14
C GLN A 7 21.28 22.88 -3.87
N ARG A 8 20.88 21.62 -3.61
CA ARG A 8 19.73 20.99 -4.28
C ARG A 8 18.39 21.29 -3.59
N HIS A 9 18.40 21.87 -2.40
CA HIS A 9 17.20 22.14 -1.60
C HIS A 9 16.31 20.90 -1.36
N ILE A 10 16.97 19.76 -1.07
CA ILE A 10 16.35 18.46 -0.79
C ILE A 10 16.46 18.14 0.70
N GLY A 11 15.34 17.82 1.34
CA GLY A 11 15.32 17.16 2.66
C GLY A 11 15.45 15.66 2.47
N TYR A 12 16.35 14.99 3.20
CA TYR A 12 16.54 13.55 3.12
C TYR A 12 16.39 12.91 4.51
N VAL A 13 15.53 11.90 4.59
CA VAL A 13 15.30 11.10 5.80
C VAL A 13 15.75 9.67 5.50
N PRO A 14 16.93 9.24 5.97
CA PRO A 14 17.42 7.88 5.75
C PRO A 14 16.66 6.87 6.63
N GLN A 15 16.73 5.59 6.26
CA GLN A 15 16.08 4.47 6.96
C GLN A 15 16.39 4.42 8.47
N GLU A 16 17.64 4.68 8.87
CA GLU A 16 18.04 4.62 10.28
C GLU A 16 17.71 5.90 11.07
N GLY A 17 16.96 6.86 10.50
CA GLY A 17 16.54 8.08 11.20
C GLY A 17 17.68 8.96 11.73
N ALA A 18 18.93 8.64 11.39
CA ALA A 18 20.20 9.02 12.02
C ALA A 18 20.21 10.38 12.75
N LEU A 19 19.66 10.41 13.97
CA LEU A 19 19.74 11.57 14.85
C LEU A 19 21.13 11.65 15.46
N PHE A 20 21.65 12.85 15.64
CA PHE A 20 22.92 13.05 16.31
C PHE A 20 22.74 12.75 17.81
N PRO A 21 23.38 11.70 18.34
CA PRO A 21 23.09 11.19 19.69
C PRO A 21 23.54 12.12 20.81
N HIS A 22 24.42 13.08 20.51
CA HIS A 22 24.98 14.06 21.43
C HIS A 22 24.27 15.42 21.38
N LEU A 23 23.27 15.57 20.51
CA LEU A 23 22.48 16.78 20.36
C LEU A 23 21.09 16.56 20.97
N SER A 24 20.50 17.62 21.51
CA SER A 24 19.07 17.61 21.88
C SER A 24 18.19 17.43 20.63
N VAL A 25 16.91 17.14 20.82
CA VAL A 25 15.92 17.15 19.73
C VAL A 25 15.88 18.51 19.04
N ALA A 26 15.88 19.60 19.79
CA ALA A 26 15.90 20.95 19.23
C ALA A 26 17.15 21.18 18.37
N ASP A 27 18.31 20.77 18.88
CA ASP A 27 19.59 20.91 18.16
C ASP A 27 19.68 20.02 16.93
N ASN A 28 19.07 18.82 16.96
CA ASN A 28 18.91 17.98 15.80
C ASN A 28 18.06 18.68 14.73
N ILE A 29 16.90 19.24 15.09
CA ILE A 29 15.98 19.89 14.16
C ILE A 29 16.64 21.10 13.49
N VAL A 30 17.29 21.98 14.27
CA VAL A 30 17.92 23.19 13.70
C VAL A 30 19.26 22.91 13.02
N PHE A 31 19.79 21.69 13.09
CA PHE A 31 21.09 21.35 12.50
C PHE A 31 21.16 21.67 10.99
N GLY A 32 20.06 21.46 10.26
CA GLY A 32 19.98 21.78 8.82
C GLY A 32 19.98 23.28 8.49
N LEU A 33 19.78 24.16 9.47
CA LEU A 33 19.64 25.60 9.25
C LEU A 33 21.00 26.33 9.21
N PRO A 34 21.09 27.49 8.52
CA PRO A 34 22.24 28.38 8.60
C PRO A 34 22.56 28.78 10.05
N ARG A 35 23.85 28.94 10.39
CA ARG A 35 24.31 29.28 11.75
C ARG A 35 23.58 30.48 12.38
N THR A 36 23.23 31.48 11.57
CA THR A 36 22.50 32.68 11.99
C THR A 36 21.07 32.36 12.47
N GLN A 37 20.42 31.35 11.87
CA GLN A 37 19.06 30.93 12.19
C GLN A 37 18.99 29.89 13.31
N ARG A 38 20.07 29.11 13.53
CA ARG A 38 20.13 28.12 14.62
C ARG A 38 19.90 28.71 16.01
N ARG A 39 20.36 29.94 16.24
CA ARG A 39 20.21 30.64 17.54
C ARG A 39 18.78 31.06 17.85
N ALA A 40 17.96 31.26 16.81
CA ALA A 40 16.61 31.77 16.99
C ALA A 40 15.71 30.74 17.67
N ARG A 41 15.89 29.43 17.41
CA ARG A 41 15.08 28.28 17.91
C ARG A 41 13.55 28.43 17.83
N HIS A 42 13.01 29.56 17.37
CA HIS A 42 11.59 29.90 17.36
C HIS A 42 10.77 28.91 16.53
N ARG A 43 11.40 28.26 15.55
CA ARG A 43 10.74 27.29 14.66
C ARG A 43 10.72 25.86 15.19
N VAL A 44 11.42 25.56 16.29
CA VAL A 44 11.48 24.19 16.82
C VAL A 44 10.12 23.73 17.32
N ALA A 45 9.40 24.58 18.05
CA ALA A 45 8.07 24.25 18.55
C ALA A 45 7.08 24.00 17.41
N GLU A 46 7.08 24.88 16.40
CA GLU A 46 6.26 24.73 15.18
C GLU A 46 6.56 23.42 14.45
N LEU A 47 7.84 23.09 14.25
CA LEU A 47 8.24 21.86 13.56
C LEU A 47 7.92 20.60 14.36
N LEU A 48 8.01 20.65 15.69
CA LEU A 48 7.59 19.54 16.56
C LEU A 48 6.08 19.34 16.47
N GLU A 49 5.31 20.41 16.55
CA GLU A 49 3.85 20.36 16.43
C GLU A 49 3.41 19.85 15.05
N LEU A 50 4.08 20.30 13.98
CA LEU A 50 3.85 19.86 12.60
C LEU A 50 3.99 18.34 12.45
N VAL A 51 4.96 17.73 13.13
CA VAL A 51 5.15 16.27 13.12
C VAL A 51 4.37 15.57 14.24
N GLY A 52 3.48 16.26 14.96
CA GLY A 52 2.64 15.70 16.02
C GLY A 52 3.41 15.34 17.28
N LEU A 53 4.50 16.04 17.59
CA LEU A 53 5.27 15.91 18.83
C LEU A 53 5.03 17.12 19.75
N PRO A 54 4.91 16.91 21.08
CA PRO A 54 4.77 18.01 22.03
C PRO A 54 5.98 18.95 21.99
N ALA A 55 5.76 20.27 22.10
CA ALA A 55 6.83 21.27 22.04
C ALA A 55 7.91 21.08 23.13
N ASN A 56 7.56 20.49 24.29
CA ASN A 56 8.51 20.21 25.37
C ASN A 56 9.49 19.06 25.04
N PHE A 57 9.36 18.38 23.90
CA PHE A 57 10.31 17.36 23.47
C PHE A 57 11.65 17.95 23.02
N GLY A 58 11.73 19.25 22.74
CA GLY A 58 12.95 19.91 22.26
C GLY A 58 14.19 19.68 23.13
N GLU A 59 14.02 19.59 24.46
CA GLU A 59 15.12 19.40 25.42
C GLU A 59 15.52 17.94 25.62
N ARG A 60 14.79 16.98 25.04
CA ARG A 60 15.11 15.55 25.18
C ARG A 60 16.31 15.16 24.35
N ALA A 61 17.00 14.12 24.79
CA ALA A 61 18.00 13.40 23.99
C ALA A 61 17.31 12.35 23.08
N PRO A 62 17.85 12.04 21.90
CA PRO A 62 17.27 11.03 20.98
C PRO A 62 16.99 9.67 21.63
N GLN A 63 17.82 9.24 22.58
CA GLN A 63 17.69 7.96 23.29
C GLN A 63 16.49 7.92 24.25
N GLN A 64 15.89 9.08 24.56
CA GLN A 64 14.68 9.19 25.39
C GLN A 64 13.39 9.13 24.55
N LEU A 65 13.51 8.88 23.24
CA LEU A 65 12.40 8.83 22.29
C LEU A 65 12.17 7.40 21.82
N SER A 66 10.90 7.03 21.61
CA SER A 66 10.56 5.80 20.88
C SER A 66 11.02 5.89 19.41
N GLY A 67 11.12 4.77 18.71
CA GLY A 67 11.51 4.76 17.28
C GLY A 67 10.63 5.67 16.42
N GLY A 68 9.31 5.67 16.65
CA GLY A 68 8.36 6.52 15.90
C GLY A 68 8.52 8.01 16.21
N GLN A 69 8.93 8.34 17.44
CA GLN A 69 9.26 9.71 17.82
C GLN A 69 10.60 10.15 17.19
N GLN A 70 11.61 9.29 17.18
CA GLN A 70 12.89 9.58 16.51
C GLN A 70 12.69 9.84 15.02
N GLN A 71 11.85 9.04 14.35
CA GLN A 71 11.53 9.23 12.95
C GLN A 71 10.86 10.58 12.68
N ARG A 72 9.88 10.96 13.51
CA ARG A 72 9.22 12.27 13.42
C ARG A 72 10.20 13.43 13.64
N VAL A 73 11.16 13.29 14.54
CA VAL A 73 12.24 14.28 14.71
C VAL A 73 13.16 14.33 13.49
N ALA A 74 13.48 13.19 12.87
CA ALA A 74 14.28 13.15 11.65
C ALA A 74 13.57 13.84 10.48
N LEU A 75 12.25 13.65 10.35
CA LEU A 75 11.42 14.39 9.40
C LEU A 75 11.40 15.88 9.71
N ALA A 76 11.18 16.28 10.96
CA ALA A 76 11.20 17.69 11.36
C ALA A 76 12.55 18.37 11.00
N ARG A 77 13.67 17.66 11.21
CA ARG A 77 15.01 18.11 10.78
C ARG A 77 15.11 18.28 9.27
N ALA A 78 14.56 17.35 8.49
CA ALA A 78 14.57 17.43 7.03
C ALA A 78 13.67 18.56 6.50
N LEU A 79 12.56 18.87 7.20
CA LEU A 79 11.63 19.95 6.85
C LEU A 79 12.09 21.33 7.32
N ALA A 80 12.95 21.41 8.33
CA ALA A 80 13.39 22.68 8.92
C ALA A 80 13.90 23.71 7.88
N PRO A 81 14.73 23.34 6.87
CA PRO A 81 15.19 24.25 5.84
C PRO A 81 14.12 24.68 4.82
N SER A 82 12.87 24.21 4.96
CA SER A 82 11.77 24.41 4.01
C SER A 82 12.15 23.93 2.58
N PRO A 83 12.49 22.63 2.42
CA PRO A 83 12.93 22.10 1.14
C PRO A 83 11.78 22.06 0.13
N THR A 84 12.15 22.08 -1.15
CA THR A 84 11.18 21.90 -2.26
C THR A 84 10.85 20.43 -2.51
N LEU A 85 11.76 19.53 -2.14
CA LEU A 85 11.65 18.07 -2.27
C LEU A 85 12.07 17.41 -0.96
N VAL A 86 11.30 16.43 -0.51
CA VAL A 86 11.61 15.57 0.64
C VAL A 86 11.68 14.13 0.16
N MET A 87 12.78 13.44 0.49
CA MET A 87 12.98 12.03 0.19
C MET A 87 13.01 11.26 1.49
N LEU A 88 12.15 10.24 1.61
CA LEU A 88 12.07 9.35 2.75
C LEU A 88 12.40 7.94 2.30
N ASP A 89 13.46 7.36 2.87
CA ASP A 89 13.90 6.00 2.55
C ASP A 89 13.50 5.05 3.69
N GLU A 90 12.55 4.16 3.43
CA GLU A 90 12.04 3.15 4.38
C GLU A 90 11.63 3.72 5.76
N PRO A 91 10.89 4.85 5.81
CA PRO A 91 10.73 5.64 7.03
C PRO A 91 9.96 4.93 8.15
N PHE A 92 9.25 3.84 7.86
CA PHE A 92 8.37 3.16 8.81
C PHE A 92 8.82 1.72 9.12
N SER A 93 9.89 1.25 8.46
CA SER A 93 10.35 -0.14 8.52
C SER A 93 10.72 -0.61 9.94
N SER A 94 11.25 0.28 10.77
CA SER A 94 11.72 -0.01 12.14
C SER A 94 10.65 0.11 13.23
N LEU A 95 9.42 0.50 12.87
CA LEU A 95 8.32 0.73 13.83
C LEU A 95 7.50 -0.54 14.05
N ASP A 96 6.86 -0.67 15.21
CA ASP A 96 5.83 -1.70 15.42
C ASP A 96 4.54 -1.37 14.66
N ALA A 97 3.66 -2.36 14.48
CA ALA A 97 2.48 -2.22 13.63
C ALA A 97 1.51 -1.09 14.10
N ALA A 98 1.37 -0.88 15.41
CA ALA A 98 0.47 0.14 15.95
C ALA A 98 1.04 1.56 15.75
N LEU A 99 2.33 1.74 16.06
CA LEU A 99 3.04 3.01 15.86
C LEU A 99 3.20 3.35 14.38
N ARG A 100 3.28 2.35 13.49
CA ARG A 100 3.33 2.57 12.04
C ARG A 100 2.13 3.37 11.57
N LEU A 101 0.90 2.97 11.90
CA LEU A 101 -0.30 3.64 11.37
C LEU A 101 -0.39 5.11 11.82
N GLU A 102 -0.21 5.37 13.12
CA GLU A 102 -0.22 6.73 13.69
C GLU A 102 0.90 7.59 13.07
N THR A 103 2.12 7.04 12.99
CA THR A 103 3.27 7.77 12.45
C THR A 103 3.10 8.04 10.95
N ARG A 104 2.56 7.10 10.16
CA ARG A 104 2.25 7.28 8.73
C ARG A 104 1.30 8.46 8.52
N GLN A 105 0.20 8.51 9.28
CA GLN A 105 -0.77 9.60 9.19
C GLN A 105 -0.18 10.96 9.58
N ALA A 106 0.60 11.01 10.66
CA ALA A 106 1.29 12.23 11.07
C ALA A 106 2.29 12.72 10.01
N VAL A 107 3.08 11.81 9.43
CA VAL A 107 4.05 12.14 8.36
C VAL A 107 3.34 12.63 7.10
N ALA A 108 2.29 11.95 6.65
CA ALA A 108 1.50 12.39 5.50
C ALA A 108 0.91 13.79 5.71
N SER A 109 0.36 14.03 6.91
CA SER A 109 -0.23 15.33 7.26
C SER A 109 0.81 16.44 7.28
N ALA A 110 2.00 16.18 7.85
CA ALA A 110 3.12 17.11 7.85
C ALA A 110 3.59 17.44 6.42
N LEU A 111 3.78 16.42 5.57
CA LEU A 111 4.20 16.62 4.18
C LEU A 111 3.16 17.44 3.39
N ALA A 112 1.87 17.10 3.52
CA ALA A 112 0.78 17.83 2.89
C ALA A 112 0.73 19.30 3.33
N ALA A 113 0.91 19.57 4.63
CA ALA A 113 0.90 20.93 5.16
C ALA A 113 2.08 21.79 4.67
N THR A 114 3.23 21.19 4.35
CA THR A 114 4.40 21.93 3.84
C THR A 114 4.32 22.29 2.36
N GLY A 115 3.48 21.60 1.57
CA GLY A 115 3.43 21.76 0.12
C GLY A 115 4.69 21.28 -0.62
N ALA A 116 5.63 20.64 0.06
CA ALA A 116 6.82 20.08 -0.57
C ALA A 116 6.48 18.82 -1.37
N THR A 117 7.18 18.59 -2.49
CA THR A 117 7.10 17.30 -3.17
C THR A 117 7.73 16.23 -2.28
N ALA A 118 7.07 15.08 -2.11
CA ALA A 118 7.59 13.99 -1.30
C ALA A 118 7.79 12.73 -2.15
N VAL A 119 8.96 12.09 -2.02
CA VAL A 119 9.26 10.78 -2.59
C VAL A 119 9.50 9.84 -1.42
N LEU A 120 8.65 8.82 -1.30
CA LEU A 120 8.76 7.79 -0.27
C LEU A 120 9.12 6.47 -0.92
N VAL A 121 10.18 5.84 -0.41
CA VAL A 121 10.61 4.49 -0.80
C VAL A 121 10.21 3.54 0.32
N THR A 122 9.53 2.44 -0.04
CA THR A 122 9.09 1.42 0.91
C THR A 122 8.95 0.07 0.19
N HIS A 123 9.18 -1.00 0.95
CA HIS A 123 8.86 -2.38 0.55
C HIS A 123 7.46 -2.81 1.02
N ASP A 124 6.76 -1.98 1.81
CA ASP A 124 5.41 -2.26 2.31
C ASP A 124 4.37 -1.74 1.31
N GLN A 125 3.61 -2.66 0.72
CA GLN A 125 2.57 -2.35 -0.26
C GLN A 125 1.44 -1.50 0.35
N SER A 126 1.07 -1.75 1.61
CA SER A 126 0.02 -1.00 2.29
C SER A 126 0.41 0.46 2.46
N GLU A 127 1.70 0.74 2.70
CA GLU A 127 2.22 2.10 2.78
C GLU A 127 2.16 2.81 1.45
N ALA A 128 2.66 2.17 0.39
CA ALA A 128 2.64 2.73 -0.96
C ALA A 128 1.20 3.06 -1.40
N LEU A 129 0.26 2.13 -1.17
CA LEU A 129 -1.12 2.27 -1.61
C LEU A 129 -1.95 3.26 -0.77
N SER A 130 -1.58 3.53 0.48
CA SER A 130 -2.34 4.42 1.38
C SER A 130 -1.82 5.85 1.44
N LEU A 131 -0.52 6.07 1.18
CA LEU A 131 0.12 7.39 1.30
C LEU A 131 0.39 8.05 -0.06
N GLY A 132 0.63 7.26 -1.10
CA GLY A 132 1.01 7.76 -2.40
C GLY A 132 -0.17 8.32 -3.17
N HIS A 133 -0.02 9.52 -3.75
CA HIS A 133 -0.91 9.98 -4.83
C HIS A 133 -0.64 9.19 -6.13
N GLU A 134 0.63 8.82 -6.33
CA GLU A 134 1.14 8.03 -7.44
C GLU A 134 2.18 7.06 -6.89
N VAL A 135 2.18 5.83 -7.39
CA VAL A 135 3.05 4.74 -6.96
C VAL A 135 3.83 4.24 -8.17
N ALA A 136 5.16 4.24 -8.02
CA ALA A 136 6.11 3.72 -8.98
C ALA A 136 6.64 2.38 -8.49
N VAL A 137 6.36 1.29 -9.20
CA VAL A 137 6.87 -0.04 -8.85
C VAL A 137 8.16 -0.35 -9.61
N LEU A 138 9.22 -0.57 -8.85
CA LEU A 138 10.51 -1.02 -9.35
C LEU A 138 10.64 -2.54 -9.19
N TRP A 139 10.95 -3.25 -10.27
CA TRP A 139 11.17 -4.70 -10.27
C TRP A 139 12.39 -5.04 -11.11
N ASN A 140 13.32 -5.83 -10.57
CA ASN A 140 14.59 -6.19 -11.24
C ASN A 140 15.33 -4.96 -11.82
N GLY A 141 15.34 -3.85 -11.07
CA GLY A 141 16.00 -2.60 -11.47
C GLY A 141 15.29 -1.84 -12.59
N ARG A 142 14.07 -2.22 -12.97
CA ARG A 142 13.27 -1.55 -13.99
C ARG A 142 11.97 -1.01 -13.39
N LEU A 143 11.59 0.19 -13.80
CA LEU A 143 10.28 0.75 -13.51
C LEU A 143 9.25 -0.01 -14.34
N ILE A 144 8.36 -0.77 -13.69
CA ILE A 144 7.38 -1.61 -14.38
C ILE A 144 6.08 -0.86 -14.62
N GLN A 145 5.59 -0.15 -13.60
CA GLN A 145 4.36 0.62 -13.68
C GLN A 145 4.45 1.82 -12.75
N THR A 146 3.93 2.95 -13.24
CA THR A 146 3.66 4.14 -12.45
C THR A 146 2.19 4.49 -12.65
N ALA A 147 1.42 4.51 -11.57
CA ALA A 147 -0.01 4.80 -11.61
C ALA A 147 -0.53 5.25 -10.23
N THR A 148 -1.79 5.67 -10.14
CA THR A 148 -2.46 5.84 -8.84
C THR A 148 -2.53 4.51 -8.09
N PRO A 149 -2.61 4.50 -6.75
CA PRO A 149 -2.79 3.27 -5.98
C PRO A 149 -3.95 2.40 -6.48
N GLU A 150 -5.08 3.02 -6.79
CA GLU A 150 -6.27 2.31 -7.26
C GLU A 150 -6.02 1.64 -8.61
N THR A 151 -5.42 2.34 -9.58
CA THR A 151 -5.11 1.76 -10.88
C THR A 151 -4.04 0.67 -10.76
N LEU A 152 -3.00 0.88 -9.95
CA LEU A 152 -1.96 -0.12 -9.73
C LEU A 152 -2.52 -1.42 -9.13
N TYR A 153 -3.44 -1.30 -8.18
CA TYR A 153 -4.07 -2.45 -7.52
C TYR A 153 -5.10 -3.15 -8.42
N ARG A 154 -5.97 -2.38 -9.11
CA ARG A 154 -7.06 -2.93 -9.92
C ARG A 154 -6.63 -3.37 -11.31
N ARG A 155 -5.63 -2.71 -11.90
CA ARG A 155 -5.15 -2.92 -13.26
C ARG A 155 -3.61 -2.96 -13.33
N PRO A 156 -2.97 -3.93 -12.66
CA PRO A 156 -1.54 -4.12 -12.77
C PRO A 156 -1.17 -4.60 -14.18
N VAL A 157 -0.11 -4.04 -14.78
CA VAL A 157 0.28 -4.31 -16.18
C VAL A 157 0.81 -5.72 -16.44
N THR A 158 1.23 -6.45 -15.40
CA THR A 158 1.65 -7.85 -15.51
C THR A 158 1.10 -8.70 -14.38
N ARG A 159 1.05 -10.02 -14.59
CA ARG A 159 0.66 -10.98 -13.54
C ARG A 159 1.62 -10.99 -12.35
N GLU A 160 2.92 -10.76 -12.56
CA GLU A 160 3.91 -10.70 -11.50
C GLU A 160 3.63 -9.49 -10.61
N LEU A 161 3.28 -8.36 -11.23
CA LEU A 161 2.89 -7.16 -10.53
C LEU A 161 1.55 -7.33 -9.80
N ALA A 162 0.60 -8.05 -10.39
CA ALA A 162 -0.67 -8.37 -9.75
C ALA A 162 -0.50 -9.04 -8.39
N SER A 163 0.32 -10.09 -8.36
CA SER A 163 0.66 -10.87 -7.16
C SER A 163 1.61 -10.15 -6.21
N PHE A 164 2.40 -9.18 -6.71
CA PHE A 164 3.27 -8.37 -5.88
C PHE A 164 2.50 -7.27 -5.12
N VAL A 165 1.54 -6.61 -5.77
CA VAL A 165 0.80 -5.48 -5.18
C VAL A 165 -0.28 -5.96 -4.19
N GLY A 166 -0.76 -7.20 -4.32
CA GLY A 166 -1.69 -7.81 -3.39
C GLY A 166 -2.04 -9.25 -3.76
N GLU A 167 -2.86 -9.90 -2.95
CA GLU A 167 -3.36 -11.24 -3.27
C GLU A 167 -4.15 -11.23 -4.58
N ALA A 168 -3.97 -12.26 -5.40
CA ALA A 168 -4.64 -12.43 -6.68
C ALA A 168 -4.92 -13.91 -6.95
N VAL A 169 -6.11 -14.19 -7.47
CA VAL A 169 -6.47 -15.49 -8.04
C VAL A 169 -6.23 -15.41 -9.53
N LEU A 170 -5.28 -16.21 -10.03
CA LEU A 170 -4.93 -16.30 -11.45
C LEU A 170 -5.51 -17.60 -12.03
N LEU A 171 -6.33 -17.47 -13.07
CA LEU A 171 -7.02 -18.61 -13.70
C LEU A 171 -6.83 -18.61 -15.20
N PRO A 172 -6.68 -19.79 -15.84
CA PRO A 172 -6.73 -19.86 -17.30
C PRO A 172 -8.12 -19.45 -17.80
N GLY A 173 -8.16 -18.70 -18.90
CA GLY A 173 -9.40 -18.30 -19.56
C GLY A 173 -9.22 -18.12 -21.06
N VAL A 174 -10.32 -17.87 -21.76
CA VAL A 174 -10.34 -17.56 -23.19
C VAL A 174 -11.15 -16.29 -23.42
N VAL A 175 -10.51 -15.27 -23.99
CA VAL A 175 -11.20 -14.03 -24.36
C VAL A 175 -11.99 -14.21 -25.63
N LYS A 176 -13.25 -13.77 -25.57
CA LYS A 176 -14.19 -13.66 -26.69
C LYS A 176 -14.84 -12.28 -26.61
N GLN A 177 -14.45 -11.38 -27.52
CA GLN A 177 -14.88 -9.97 -27.50
C GLN A 177 -14.40 -9.28 -26.22
N ASP A 178 -15.30 -8.60 -25.49
CA ASP A 178 -14.97 -7.85 -24.26
C ASP A 178 -15.19 -8.67 -22.97
N ARG A 179 -15.20 -9.99 -23.11
CA ARG A 179 -15.43 -10.92 -21.99
C ARG A 179 -14.43 -12.07 -22.01
N VAL A 180 -14.24 -12.66 -20.84
CA VAL A 180 -13.37 -13.81 -20.65
C VAL A 180 -14.13 -14.96 -20.02
N ASP A 181 -14.06 -16.10 -20.70
CA ASP A 181 -14.63 -17.37 -20.27
C ASP A 181 -13.57 -18.13 -19.47
N CYS A 182 -13.80 -18.31 -18.16
CA CYS A 182 -12.91 -19.05 -17.26
C CYS A 182 -13.71 -19.96 -16.29
N GLU A 183 -13.03 -20.66 -15.40
CA GLU A 183 -13.70 -21.57 -14.45
C GLU A 183 -14.67 -20.85 -13.49
N LEU A 184 -14.49 -19.54 -13.28
CA LEU A 184 -15.40 -18.68 -12.52
C LEU A 184 -16.53 -18.08 -13.39
N GLY A 185 -16.69 -18.55 -14.63
CA GLY A 185 -17.74 -18.17 -15.55
C GLY A 185 -17.29 -17.16 -16.61
N ASP A 186 -18.26 -16.59 -17.30
CA ASP A 186 -18.07 -15.56 -18.31
C ASP A 186 -18.05 -14.17 -17.65
N LEU A 187 -16.90 -13.51 -17.63
CA LEU A 187 -16.64 -12.30 -16.84
C LEU A 187 -16.31 -11.10 -17.76
N PRO A 188 -16.80 -9.89 -17.45
CA PRO A 188 -16.47 -8.70 -18.24
C PRO A 188 -15.02 -8.28 -18.01
N LEU A 189 -14.31 -7.94 -19.09
CA LEU A 189 -12.96 -7.41 -19.02
C LEU A 189 -12.98 -5.91 -18.68
N CYS A 190 -12.04 -5.46 -17.85
CA CYS A 190 -11.88 -4.04 -17.55
C CYS A 190 -11.26 -3.24 -18.71
N GLU A 191 -10.54 -3.92 -19.59
CA GLU A 191 -9.91 -3.35 -20.78
C GLU A 191 -10.06 -4.33 -21.96
N PRO A 192 -10.37 -3.86 -23.17
CA PRO A 192 -10.49 -4.71 -24.34
C PRO A 192 -9.16 -5.41 -24.65
N MET A 193 -9.24 -6.69 -25.05
CA MET A 193 -8.08 -7.47 -25.44
C MET A 193 -8.41 -8.35 -26.65
N GLY A 194 -7.38 -8.72 -27.42
CA GLY A 194 -7.56 -9.66 -28.53
C GLY A 194 -8.07 -11.02 -28.06
N ASN A 195 -8.91 -11.65 -28.88
CA ASN A 195 -9.40 -13.00 -28.61
C ASN A 195 -8.24 -14.00 -28.49
N GLY A 196 -8.33 -14.92 -27.53
CA GLY A 196 -7.29 -15.93 -27.33
C GLY A 196 -7.20 -16.46 -25.92
N ALA A 197 -6.24 -17.37 -25.70
CA ALA A 197 -5.96 -17.95 -24.39
C ALA A 197 -5.20 -16.95 -23.51
N VAL A 198 -5.66 -16.79 -22.26
CA VAL A 198 -5.18 -15.78 -21.32
C VAL A 198 -5.11 -16.33 -19.91
N GLU A 199 -4.52 -15.56 -19.01
CA GLU A 199 -4.58 -15.74 -17.56
C GLU A 199 -5.38 -14.59 -16.96
N VAL A 200 -6.55 -14.89 -16.41
CA VAL A 200 -7.46 -13.92 -15.78
C VAL A 200 -7.07 -13.70 -14.33
N MET A 201 -7.01 -12.45 -13.93
CA MET A 201 -6.83 -12.04 -12.55
C MET A 201 -8.16 -11.66 -11.92
N VAL A 202 -8.49 -12.32 -10.82
CA VAL A 202 -9.61 -11.98 -9.95
C VAL A 202 -9.05 -11.66 -8.56
N ARG A 203 -9.40 -10.50 -7.99
CA ARG A 203 -9.01 -10.20 -6.61
C ARG A 203 -9.89 -11.00 -5.63
N PRO A 204 -9.34 -11.49 -4.50
CA PRO A 204 -10.13 -12.26 -3.53
C PRO A 204 -11.41 -11.56 -3.05
N GLU A 205 -11.39 -10.24 -2.90
CA GLU A 205 -12.55 -9.42 -2.52
C GLU A 205 -13.59 -9.25 -3.64
N GLN A 206 -13.26 -9.60 -4.88
CA GLN A 206 -14.23 -9.71 -5.97
C GLN A 206 -15.01 -11.02 -5.90
N ILE A 207 -14.50 -12.05 -5.21
CA ILE A 207 -15.20 -13.33 -5.04
C ILE A 207 -16.16 -13.20 -3.86
N ARG A 208 -17.44 -13.04 -4.18
CA ARG A 208 -18.50 -12.93 -3.19
C ARG A 208 -19.09 -14.28 -2.87
N LEU A 209 -19.26 -14.56 -1.57
CA LEU A 209 -20.11 -15.64 -1.11
C LEU A 209 -21.57 -15.18 -1.12
N LEU A 210 -22.40 -15.91 -1.85
CA LEU A 210 -23.82 -15.62 -2.01
C LEU A 210 -24.63 -16.26 -0.89
N ARG A 211 -25.67 -15.57 -0.42
CA ARG A 211 -26.66 -16.18 0.47
C ARG A 211 -27.51 -17.20 -0.30
N ALA A 212 -28.23 -18.04 0.43
CA ALA A 212 -29.26 -18.89 -0.16
C ALA A 212 -30.24 -18.01 -0.95
N GLU A 213 -30.54 -18.42 -2.19
CA GLU A 213 -31.46 -17.72 -3.13
C GLU A 213 -30.97 -16.37 -3.69
N GLU A 214 -29.83 -15.84 -3.23
CA GLU A 214 -29.20 -14.66 -3.84
C GLU A 214 -28.73 -15.01 -5.26
N THR A 215 -28.99 -14.10 -6.20
CA THR A 215 -28.54 -14.18 -7.60
C THR A 215 -27.83 -12.88 -7.93
N MET A 216 -26.72 -12.96 -8.66
CA MET A 216 -25.99 -11.76 -9.05
C MET A 216 -26.80 -10.90 -10.02
N PRO A 217 -26.69 -9.57 -9.93
CA PRO A 217 -27.15 -8.68 -10.99
C PRO A 217 -26.52 -9.06 -12.34
N ASN A 218 -27.21 -8.75 -13.44
CA ASN A 218 -26.70 -8.86 -14.81
C ASN A 218 -26.33 -10.28 -15.29
N GLY A 219 -26.84 -11.33 -14.63
CA GLY A 219 -26.70 -12.71 -15.12
C GLY A 219 -25.31 -13.31 -14.95
N VAL A 220 -24.46 -12.75 -14.08
CA VAL A 220 -23.18 -13.38 -13.71
C VAL A 220 -23.44 -14.75 -13.09
N ALA A 221 -22.75 -15.77 -13.59
CA ALA A 221 -22.93 -17.14 -13.13
C ALA A 221 -22.46 -17.32 -11.69
N SER A 222 -23.23 -18.09 -10.91
CA SER A 222 -22.82 -18.56 -9.59
C SER A 222 -22.27 -19.97 -9.65
N HIS A 223 -21.32 -20.29 -8.78
CA HIS A 223 -20.65 -21.59 -8.72
C HIS A 223 -20.75 -22.19 -7.33
N ASP A 224 -21.01 -23.50 -7.26
CA ASP A 224 -20.95 -24.24 -6.01
C ASP A 224 -19.50 -24.51 -5.62
N ALA A 225 -19.18 -24.31 -4.34
CA ALA A 225 -17.88 -24.54 -3.76
C ALA A 225 -17.99 -25.14 -2.35
N VAL A 226 -16.92 -25.79 -1.91
CA VAL A 226 -16.78 -26.25 -0.52
C VAL A 226 -15.65 -25.48 0.15
N VAL A 227 -15.92 -24.96 1.34
CA VAL A 227 -14.92 -24.26 2.14
C VAL A 227 -13.88 -25.26 2.64
N GLN A 228 -12.62 -25.07 2.27
CA GLN A 228 -11.52 -25.91 2.75
C GLN A 228 -10.87 -25.34 4.00
N GLU A 229 -10.66 -24.02 4.02
CA GLU A 229 -9.92 -23.34 5.08
C GLU A 229 -10.50 -21.93 5.29
N VAL A 230 -10.47 -21.47 6.54
CA VAL A 230 -10.84 -20.11 6.93
C VAL A 230 -9.75 -19.56 7.84
N ILE A 231 -9.16 -18.44 7.44
CA ILE A 231 -8.17 -17.69 8.22
C ILE A 231 -8.82 -16.39 8.67
N PHE A 232 -9.23 -16.34 9.94
CA PHE A 232 -9.88 -15.17 10.52
C PHE A 232 -8.86 -14.10 10.93
N GLN A 233 -9.08 -12.85 10.51
CA GLN A 233 -8.17 -11.71 10.75
C GLN A 233 -8.91 -10.51 11.39
N GLY A 234 -9.99 -10.78 12.14
CA GLY A 234 -10.76 -9.76 12.84
C GLY A 234 -11.87 -9.19 11.98
N GLN A 235 -11.61 -8.11 11.27
CA GLN A 235 -12.62 -7.42 10.44
C GLN A 235 -12.97 -8.20 9.17
N ASP A 236 -12.06 -9.05 8.70
CA ASP A 236 -12.22 -9.90 7.53
C ASP A 236 -11.69 -11.31 7.79
N ALA A 237 -11.96 -12.21 6.85
CA ALA A 237 -11.43 -13.56 6.82
C ALA A 237 -11.02 -13.93 5.38
N GLY A 238 -9.91 -14.64 5.27
CA GLY A 238 -9.49 -15.28 4.02
C GLY A 238 -10.10 -16.67 3.96
N VAL A 239 -10.75 -17.01 2.85
CA VAL A 239 -11.49 -18.26 2.70
C VAL A 239 -10.97 -19.00 1.47
N ALA A 240 -10.44 -20.21 1.66
CA ALA A 240 -10.08 -21.09 0.56
C ALA A 240 -11.31 -21.91 0.15
N LEU A 241 -11.68 -21.83 -1.12
CA LEU A 241 -12.90 -22.40 -1.70
C LEU A 241 -12.52 -23.36 -2.80
N GLN A 242 -12.92 -24.62 -2.67
CA GLN A 242 -12.77 -25.59 -3.75
C GLN A 242 -14.02 -25.60 -4.62
N LEU A 243 -13.88 -25.16 -5.86
CA LEU A 243 -14.95 -25.23 -6.86
C LEU A 243 -15.40 -26.68 -7.05
N GLN A 244 -16.71 -26.88 -7.18
CA GLN A 244 -17.30 -28.19 -7.49
C GLN A 244 -17.45 -28.42 -8.99
N SER A 245 -17.35 -27.36 -9.80
CA SER A 245 -17.27 -27.40 -11.25
C SER A 245 -15.83 -27.59 -11.75
N GLY A 246 -15.69 -27.97 -13.03
CA GLY A 246 -14.41 -27.87 -13.75
C GLY A 246 -13.28 -28.74 -13.18
N ALA A 247 -12.12 -28.12 -13.00
CA ALA A 247 -10.87 -28.75 -12.57
C ALA A 247 -10.78 -28.89 -11.03
N ARG A 248 -11.84 -28.48 -10.30
CA ARG A 248 -11.88 -28.43 -8.83
C ARG A 248 -10.78 -27.52 -8.26
N THR A 249 -10.54 -26.41 -8.96
CA THR A 249 -9.55 -25.41 -8.57
C THR A 249 -9.89 -24.80 -7.21
N VAL A 250 -8.86 -24.53 -6.41
CA VAL A 250 -8.99 -23.81 -5.15
C VAL A 250 -8.77 -22.33 -5.40
N VAL A 251 -9.78 -21.53 -5.11
CA VAL A 251 -9.73 -20.06 -5.19
C VAL A 251 -9.77 -19.46 -3.79
N ARG A 252 -9.19 -18.27 -3.61
CA ARG A 252 -9.23 -17.54 -2.34
C ARG A 252 -10.19 -16.37 -2.45
N ALA A 253 -11.12 -16.28 -1.50
CA ALA A 253 -12.02 -15.15 -1.34
C ALA A 253 -11.70 -14.39 -0.05
N ARG A 254 -12.03 -13.10 -0.01
CA ARG A 254 -11.94 -12.25 1.18
C ARG A 254 -13.35 -11.82 1.57
N VAL A 255 -13.79 -12.22 2.77
CA VAL A 255 -15.14 -11.92 3.27
C VAL A 255 -15.09 -11.11 4.56
N PRO A 256 -16.12 -10.32 4.89
CA PRO A 256 -16.24 -9.72 6.22
C PRO A 256 -16.21 -10.79 7.31
N GLY A 257 -15.50 -10.55 8.41
CA GLY A 257 -15.26 -11.56 9.44
C GLY A 257 -16.54 -12.12 10.06
N TYR A 258 -17.55 -11.27 10.23
CA TYR A 258 -18.87 -11.65 10.74
C TYR A 258 -19.71 -12.48 9.75
N LEU A 259 -19.28 -12.60 8.49
CA LEU A 259 -19.85 -13.44 7.44
C LEU A 259 -18.94 -14.62 7.09
N SER A 260 -17.92 -14.91 7.90
CA SER A 260 -17.03 -16.04 7.64
C SER A 260 -17.79 -17.37 7.71
N PRO A 261 -17.69 -18.23 6.68
CA PRO A 261 -18.31 -19.55 6.69
C PRO A 261 -17.49 -20.51 7.56
N ARG A 262 -17.94 -21.75 7.70
CA ARG A 262 -17.18 -22.81 8.39
C ARG A 262 -16.44 -23.71 7.40
N PRO A 263 -15.25 -24.24 7.75
CA PRO A 263 -14.64 -25.32 6.98
C PRO A 263 -15.61 -26.50 6.79
N GLY A 264 -15.68 -27.02 5.57
CA GLY A 264 -16.61 -28.07 5.14
C GLY A 264 -17.99 -27.57 4.70
N GLU A 265 -18.31 -26.29 4.88
CA GLU A 265 -19.59 -25.72 4.44
C GLU A 265 -19.69 -25.66 2.91
N HIS A 266 -20.87 -25.97 2.38
CA HIS A 266 -21.21 -25.78 0.97
C HIS A 266 -21.69 -24.35 0.77
N VAL A 267 -21.03 -23.62 -0.12
CA VAL A 267 -21.34 -22.22 -0.42
C VAL A 267 -21.49 -22.03 -1.91
N ARG A 268 -22.23 -20.97 -2.29
CA ARG A 268 -22.24 -20.47 -3.66
C ARG A 268 -21.37 -19.22 -3.73
N LEU A 269 -20.59 -19.10 -4.80
CA LEU A 269 -19.78 -17.92 -5.05
C LEU A 269 -20.05 -17.33 -6.42
N ALA A 270 -19.77 -16.04 -6.57
CA ALA A 270 -19.74 -15.37 -7.86
C ALA A 270 -18.69 -14.25 -7.84
N VAL A 271 -18.25 -13.85 -9.03
CA VAL A 271 -17.32 -12.73 -9.18
C VAL A 271 -18.11 -11.43 -9.36
N ASP A 272 -17.73 -10.40 -8.62
CA ASP A 272 -18.31 -9.07 -8.72
C ASP A 272 -17.36 -8.10 -9.45
N GLY A 273 -17.92 -7.36 -10.40
CA GLY A 273 -17.19 -6.38 -11.21
C GLY A 273 -16.38 -6.96 -12.38
N GLU A 274 -15.58 -6.09 -12.98
CA GLU A 274 -14.72 -6.39 -14.12
C GLU A 274 -13.41 -7.04 -13.70
N VAL A 275 -12.80 -7.82 -14.60
CA VAL A 275 -11.54 -8.53 -14.37
C VAL A 275 -10.45 -8.07 -15.32
N THR A 276 -9.19 -8.19 -14.88
CA THR A 276 -8.02 -7.99 -15.74
C THR A 276 -7.58 -9.33 -16.32
N ALA A 277 -7.04 -9.35 -17.53
CA ALA A 277 -6.48 -10.55 -18.13
C ALA A 277 -5.12 -10.28 -18.78
N TYR A 278 -4.26 -11.29 -18.75
CA TYR A 278 -2.90 -11.25 -19.26
C TYR A 278 -2.72 -12.25 -20.40
N PRO A 279 -1.96 -11.91 -21.46
CA PRO A 279 -1.57 -12.88 -22.46
C PRO A 279 -0.85 -14.07 -21.81
N ARG A 280 -1.19 -15.29 -22.20
CA ARG A 280 -0.40 -16.47 -21.81
C ARG A 280 0.92 -16.46 -22.57
N ALA A 281 2.03 -16.52 -21.83
CA ALA A 281 3.39 -16.69 -22.38
C ALA A 281 3.60 -18.10 -22.96
#